data_AF-A0A171A9D7-F1
#
_entry.id   AF-A0A171A9D7-F1
#
_cell.length_a   1.000
_cell.length_b   1.000
_cell.length_c   1.000
_cell.angle_alpha   90.00
_cell.angle_beta   90.00
_cell.angle_gamma   90.00
#
_symmetry.space_group_name_H-M   'P 1'
#
loop_
_entity.id
_entity.type
_entity.pdbx_description
1 polymer ?
#
loop_
_entity_poly.entity_id
_entity_poly.type
_entity_poly.pdbx_seq_one_letter_code
_entity_poly.pdbx_strand_id
1 'polypeptide(L)'
;RGKKRTDRREQIELLHELAAVADAHHLGPAINIKIKLAIISAIFDYNPKVSDAMKPEYWAKLLERISETLDLLLATGDIQIGENIPEEGEVFDNLRTESGHAY
;
A
#
# COMPACT_ATOMS: atom_id res chain seq x y z
N ARG A 1 9.73 7.01 7.64
CA ARG A 1 8.45 7.53 8.16
C ARG A 1 8.71 8.26 9.48
N GLY A 2 8.06 9.40 9.76
CA GLY A 2 8.04 10.01 11.10
C GLY A 2 9.30 10.79 11.57
N LYS A 3 10.25 11.15 10.70
CA LYS A 3 11.36 12.05 11.11
C LYS A 3 10.84 13.49 11.22
N LYS A 4 11.39 14.28 12.15
CA LYS A 4 10.99 15.68 12.44
C LYS A 4 11.04 16.64 11.23
N ARG A 5 11.62 16.23 10.10
CA ARG A 5 11.77 17.00 8.86
C ARG A 5 11.05 16.39 7.65
N THR A 6 10.29 15.31 7.81
CA THR A 6 9.56 14.71 6.68
C THR A 6 8.32 15.54 6.40
N ASP A 7 8.24 16.13 5.21
CA ASP A 7 7.01 16.74 4.71
C ASP A 7 6.02 15.62 4.38
N ARG A 8 4.90 15.60 5.12
CA ARG A 8 3.88 14.55 5.00
C ARG A 8 3.07 14.68 3.73
N ARG A 9 2.92 15.90 3.22
CA ARG A 9 2.23 16.14 1.97
C ARG A 9 3.08 15.61 0.81
N GLU A 10 4.37 15.95 0.81
CA GLU A 10 5.34 15.44 -0.17
C GLU A 10 5.39 13.90 -0.14
N GLN A 11 5.37 13.29 1.06
CA GLN A 11 5.34 11.83 1.19
C GLN A 11 4.10 11.20 0.53
N ILE A 12 2.92 11.82 0.67
CA ILE A 12 1.68 11.33 0.05
C ILE A 12 1.74 11.51 -1.47
N GLU A 13 2.23 12.66 -1.96
CA GLU A 13 2.41 12.94 -3.39
C GLU A 13 3.37 11.92 -4.04
N LEU A 14 4.51 11.65 -3.40
CA LEU A 14 5.48 10.65 -3.86
C LEU A 14 4.90 9.24 -3.91
N LEU A 15 4.09 8.84 -2.93
CA LEU A 15 3.43 7.53 -2.94
C LEU A 15 2.39 7.42 -4.06
N HIS A 16 1.73 8.52 -4.39
CA HIS A 16 0.82 8.57 -5.54
C HIS A 16 1.55 8.43 -6.87
N GLU A 17 2.69 9.08 -7.03
CA GLU A 17 3.55 8.91 -8.20
C GLU A 17 4.07 7.47 -8.29
N LEU A 18 4.50 6.89 -7.17
CA LEU A 18 4.97 5.51 -7.12
C LEU A 18 3.88 4.51 -7.54
N ALA A 19 2.63 4.72 -7.11
CA ALA A 19 1.49 3.92 -7.54
C ALA A 19 1.28 4.01 -9.06
N ALA A 20 1.34 5.23 -9.62
CA ALA A 20 1.19 5.44 -11.06
C ALA A 20 2.31 4.78 -11.87
N VAL A 21 3.55 4.82 -11.39
CA VAL A 21 4.69 4.12 -12.01
C VAL A 21 4.51 2.60 -11.91
N ALA A 22 4.11 2.08 -10.75
CA ALA A 22 3.86 0.65 -10.58
C ALA A 22 2.78 0.12 -11.54
N ASP A 23 1.72 0.90 -11.75
CA ASP A 23 0.67 0.59 -12.72
C ASP A 23 1.16 0.67 -14.16
N ALA A 24 1.89 1.72 -14.53
CA ALA A 24 2.45 1.88 -15.87
C ALA A 24 3.41 0.74 -16.25
N HIS A 25 4.12 0.19 -15.26
CA HIS A 25 5.05 -0.92 -15.44
C HIS A 25 4.44 -2.30 -15.17
N HIS A 26 3.16 -2.38 -14.85
CA HIS A 26 2.45 -3.63 -14.56
C HIS A 26 3.16 -4.51 -13.52
N LEU A 27 3.66 -3.92 -12.43
CA LEU A 27 4.41 -4.61 -11.36
C LEU A 27 3.56 -5.59 -10.52
N GLY A 28 2.34 -5.89 -10.98
CA GLY A 28 1.43 -6.82 -10.33
C GLY A 28 0.59 -6.20 -9.21
N PRO A 29 -0.52 -6.88 -8.85
CA PRO A 29 -1.47 -6.39 -7.86
C PRO A 29 -0.88 -6.33 -6.44
N ALA A 30 0.09 -7.20 -6.11
CA ALA A 30 0.72 -7.22 -4.78
C ALA A 30 1.48 -5.92 -4.48
N ILE A 31 2.26 -5.42 -5.44
CA ILE A 31 2.95 -4.12 -5.32
C ILE A 31 1.95 -2.98 -5.23
N ASN A 32 0.92 -2.99 -6.08
CA ASN A 32 -0.11 -1.95 -6.07
C ASN A 32 -0.82 -1.86 -4.70
N ILE A 33 -1.25 -3.01 -4.15
CA ILE A 33 -1.89 -3.09 -2.83
C ILE A 33 -0.95 -2.58 -1.73
N LYS A 34 0.33 -2.96 -1.76
CA LYS A 34 1.31 -2.49 -0.76
C LYS A 34 1.46 -0.96 -0.79
N ILE A 35 1.53 -0.35 -1.97
CA ILE A 35 1.62 1.10 -2.11
C ILE A 35 0.33 1.78 -1.63
N LYS A 36 -0.85 1.23 -1.96
CA LYS A 36 -2.15 1.75 -1.48
C LYS A 36 -2.26 1.72 0.05
N LEU A 37 -1.80 0.64 0.70
CA LEU A 37 -1.73 0.55 2.16
C LEU A 37 -0.76 1.59 2.75
N ALA A 38 0.38 1.83 2.08
CA ALA A 38 1.32 2.88 2.48
C ALA A 38 0.71 4.30 2.37
N ILE A 39 -0.10 4.56 1.34
CA ILE A 39 -0.85 5.83 1.19
C ILE A 39 -1.84 6.00 2.34
N ILE A 40 -2.63 4.97 2.65
CA ILE A 40 -3.60 4.98 3.77
C ILE A 40 -2.86 5.32 5.08
N SER A 41 -1.75 4.63 5.36
CA SER A 41 -0.91 4.89 6.54
C SER A 41 -0.38 6.33 6.56
N ALA A 42 0.07 6.86 5.42
CA ALA A 42 0.59 8.23 5.34
C ALA A 42 -0.50 9.29 5.58
N ILE A 43 -1.73 9.03 5.13
CA ILE A 43 -2.88 9.91 5.38
C ILE A 43 -3.25 9.90 6.88
N PHE A 44 -3.22 8.75 7.54
CA PHE A 44 -3.39 8.69 9.00
C PHE A 44 -2.31 9.48 9.74
N ASP A 45 -1.05 9.36 9.30
CA ASP A 45 0.08 10.09 9.86
C ASP A 45 0.07 11.59 9.54
N TYR A 46 -0.82 12.07 8.66
CA TYR A 46 -0.92 13.47 8.24
C TYR A 46 -1.11 14.41 9.43
N ASN A 47 -1.98 14.05 10.38
CA ASN A 47 -2.20 14.85 11.59
C ASN A 47 -1.05 14.63 12.58
N PRO A 48 -0.29 15.68 12.98
CA PRO A 48 0.87 15.53 13.86
C PRO A 48 0.50 15.09 15.27
N LYS A 49 -0.73 15.33 15.68
CA LYS A 49 -1.27 14.92 16.96
C LYS A 49 -2.37 13.90 16.70
N VAL A 50 -2.24 12.74 17.34
CA VAL A 50 -3.27 11.69 17.34
C VAL A 50 -4.59 12.21 17.91
N SER A 51 -4.56 13.26 18.75
CA SER A 51 -5.74 13.89 19.34
C SER A 51 -6.54 14.77 18.38
N ASP A 52 -5.96 15.19 17.26
CA ASP A 52 -6.62 16.14 16.36
C ASP A 52 -7.47 15.37 15.35
N ALA A 53 -8.78 15.63 15.38
CA ALA A 53 -9.72 15.03 14.43
C ALA A 53 -9.35 15.41 12.99
N MET A 54 -9.38 14.43 12.10
CA MET A 54 -9.25 14.67 10.66
C MET A 54 -10.47 15.47 10.17
N LYS A 55 -10.26 16.42 9.26
CA LYS A 55 -11.39 17.13 8.66
C LYS A 55 -12.28 16.14 7.89
N PRO A 56 -13.61 16.29 7.95
CA PRO A 56 -14.54 15.36 7.30
C PRO A 56 -14.26 15.12 5.82
N GLU A 57 -13.79 16.14 5.08
CA GLU A 57 -13.52 16.00 3.65
C GLU A 57 -12.35 15.06 3.36
N TYR A 58 -11.31 15.06 4.22
CA TYR A 58 -10.18 14.14 4.10
C TYR A 58 -10.54 12.75 4.60
N TRP A 59 -11.35 12.67 5.66
CA TRP A 59 -11.83 11.41 6.19
C TRP A 59 -12.68 10.64 5.16
N ALA A 60 -13.60 11.32 4.47
CA ALA A 60 -14.42 10.70 3.44
C ALA A 60 -13.57 10.13 2.28
N LYS A 61 -12.59 10.89 1.80
CA LYS A 61 -11.65 10.43 0.77
C LYS A 61 -10.80 9.25 1.25
N LEU A 62 -10.39 9.26 2.52
CA LEU A 62 -9.65 8.15 3.10
C LEU A 62 -10.49 6.87 3.14
N LEU A 63 -11.76 6.96 3.53
CA LEU A 63 -12.68 5.82 3.52
C LEU A 63 -12.89 5.24 2.12
N GLU A 64 -13.06 6.11 1.12
CA GLU A 64 -13.16 5.69 -0.29
C GLU A 64 -11.92 4.89 -0.72
N ARG A 65 -10.73 5.38 -0.39
CA ARG A 65 -9.46 4.70 -0.70
C ARG A 65 -9.28 3.37 0.04
N ILE A 66 -9.73 3.30 1.29
CA ILE A 66 -9.74 2.03 2.03
C ILE A 66 -10.66 1.03 1.33
N SER A 67 -11.87 1.46 0.95
CA SER A 67 -12.82 0.60 0.22
C SER A 67 -12.21 0.07 -1.07
N GLU A 68 -11.67 0.95 -1.92
CA GLU A 68 -11.01 0.55 -3.19
C GLU A 68 -9.87 -0.46 -2.97
N THR A 69 -9.10 -0.30 -1.89
CA THR A 69 -7.98 -1.19 -1.57
C THR A 69 -8.48 -2.56 -1.11
N LEU A 70 -9.56 -2.60 -0.34
CA LEU A 70 -10.21 -3.84 0.07
C LEU A 70 -10.86 -4.56 -1.11
N ASP A 71 -11.52 -3.84 -2.02
CA ASP A 71 -12.10 -4.41 -3.24
C ASP A 71 -11.02 -5.04 -4.12
N LEU A 72 -9.87 -4.38 -4.27
CA LEU A 72 -8.71 -4.93 -4.98
C LEU A 72 -8.18 -6.19 -4.30
N LEU A 73 -8.08 -6.20 -2.96
CA LEU A 73 -7.62 -7.35 -2.20
C LEU A 73 -8.55 -8.56 -2.38
N LEU A 74 -9.86 -8.33 -2.27
CA LEU A 74 -10.89 -9.36 -2.46
C LEU A 74 -10.89 -9.92 -3.88
N ALA A 75 -10.62 -9.08 -4.88
CA ALA A 75 -10.54 -9.50 -6.28
C ALA A 75 -9.28 -10.34 -6.59
N THR A 76 -8.22 -10.24 -5.80
CA THR A 76 -6.91 -10.84 -6.14
C THR A 76 -6.70 -12.26 -5.58
N GLY A 77 -7.55 -12.73 -4.65
CA GLY A 77 -7.68 -14.14 -4.20
C GLY A 77 -6.49 -14.79 -3.49
N ASP A 78 -5.27 -14.63 -4.01
CA ASP A 78 -4.03 -15.31 -3.60
C ASP A 78 -3.03 -14.39 -2.87
N ILE A 79 -3.50 -13.29 -2.26
CA ILE A 79 -2.63 -12.38 -1.50
C ILE A 79 -2.81 -12.58 0.00
N GLN A 80 -1.71 -12.86 0.69
CA GLN A 80 -1.64 -12.88 2.15
C GLN A 80 -1.00 -11.60 2.66
N ILE A 81 -1.66 -10.97 3.64
CA ILE A 81 -1.17 -9.78 4.32
C ILE A 81 -1.30 -10.02 5.82
N GLY A 82 -0.24 -9.76 6.57
CA GLY A 82 -0.26 -9.88 8.01
C GLY A 82 1.07 -9.48 8.64
N GLU A 83 1.03 -9.01 9.88
CA GLU A 83 2.23 -8.63 10.64
C GLU A 83 3.19 -9.81 10.91
N ASN A 84 2.69 -11.04 10.73
CA ASN A 84 3.46 -12.27 10.83
C ASN A 84 4.36 -12.54 9.61
N ILE A 85 4.23 -11.76 8.53
CA ILE A 85 5.07 -11.85 7.34
C ILE A 85 6.08 -10.69 7.41
N PRO A 86 7.37 -10.96 7.70
CA PRO A 86 8.38 -9.91 7.72
C PRO A 86 8.65 -9.40 6.29
N GLU A 87 9.21 -8.19 6.18
CA GLU A 87 9.53 -7.56 4.87
C GLU A 87 10.42 -8.45 3.98
N GLU A 88 11.38 -9.17 4.59
CA GLU A 88 12.25 -10.12 3.88
C GLU A 88 11.51 -11.36 3.34
N GLY A 89 10.34 -11.67 3.90
CA GLY A 89 9.50 -12.79 3.52
C GLY A 89 8.41 -12.44 2.51
N GLU A 90 8.35 -11.19 2.06
CA GLU A 90 7.35 -10.75 1.08
C GLU A 90 7.70 -11.25 -0.33
N VAL A 91 6.68 -11.77 -1.03
CA VAL A 91 6.80 -12.23 -2.41
C VAL A 91 5.80 -11.45 -3.26
N PHE A 92 6.32 -10.73 -4.25
CA PHE A 92 5.53 -9.83 -5.11
C PHE A 92 5.36 -10.36 -6.53
N ASP A 93 6.32 -11.15 -7.00
CA ASP A 93 6.26 -11.84 -8.28
C ASP A 93 6.03 -13.32 -8.04
N ASN A 94 4.93 -13.85 -8.59
CA ASN A 94 4.80 -15.28 -8.82
C ASN A 94 5.67 -15.68 -10.02
N LEU A 95 6.99 -15.56 -9.89
CA LEU A 95 7.87 -16.43 -10.66
C LEU A 95 7.71 -17.82 -10.04
N ARG A 96 6.71 -18.58 -10.52
CA ARG A 96 6.73 -20.03 -10.40
C ARG A 96 8.07 -20.46 -10.96
N THR A 97 9.03 -20.77 -10.10
CA THR A 97 10.13 -21.66 -10.43
C THR A 97 9.48 -22.99 -10.77
N GLU A 98 9.15 -23.18 -12.04
CA GLU A 98 9.01 -24.51 -12.64
C GLU A 98 10.40 -25.15 -12.63
N SER A 99 10.85 -25.56 -11.45
CA SER A 99 12.08 -26.30 -11.27
C SER A 99 11.78 -27.56 -10.46
N GLY A 100 11.53 -28.64 -11.19
CA GLY A 100 11.89 -29.98 -10.75
C GLY A 100 10.73 -30.89 -10.39
N HIS A 101 10.28 -31.68 -11.37
CA HIS A 101 10.27 -33.14 -11.25
C HIS A 101 10.25 -33.75 -12.66
N ALA A 102 11.44 -33.86 -13.26
CA ALA A 102 11.73 -34.93 -14.19
C ALA A 102 12.38 -36.05 -13.37
N TYR A 103 11.59 -37.07 -13.05
CA TYR A 103 12.06 -38.42 -12.75
C TYR A 103 11.38 -39.36 -13.72
#